data_AF-A0A2T5HQM5-F1
#
_entry.id   AF-A0A2T5HQM5-F1
#
_cell.length_a   1.000
_cell.length_b   1.000
_cell.length_c   1.000
_cell.angle_alpha   90.00
_cell.angle_beta   90.00
_cell.angle_gamma   90.00
#
_symmetry.space_group_name_H-M   'P 1'
#
loop_
_entity.id
_entity.type
_entity.pdbx_description
1 polymer ?
#
loop_
_entity_poly.entity_id
_entity_poly.type
_entity_poly.pdbx_seq_one_letter_code
_entity_poly.pdbx_strand_id
1 'polypeptide(L)'
;MQATAKVMEMAGYCAAHSIWSVCDGETLIPLVGYLGVDDRCSMERLAMGPLAALVQGERKLLSLDASQLGAVLIKNGRQPSRLAAANQDCLILDVRFAHAPQCRLQYVLPYRSGHHELGFAVHNPVLSDCQGFDAEQVEILSEFFFKGLAAHEQGSAIWHSHYQSQLDQQYDQAGQFTLEELQLLRRAPLLVYLLVLGAEAALVDAQVQRLSALLAAAGSYRNPLLTRLVGSLAHDLPTQIAAMVVAPTEASAELRVIHQVFEAHLPEAESQAFAQALLALAEDLAASINPAQQAAVRRLRVSLGVGELCV
;
A
#
# COMPACT_ATOMS: atom_id res chain seq x y z
N MET A 1 19.57 14.72 11.90
CA MET A 1 19.00 13.53 11.24
C MET A 1 18.62 12.43 12.23
N GLN A 2 19.53 11.94 13.10
CA GLN A 2 19.20 10.85 14.03
C GLN A 2 18.01 11.13 14.96
N ALA A 3 17.94 12.33 15.57
CA ALA A 3 16.80 12.71 16.41
C ALA A 3 15.48 12.78 15.60
N THR A 4 15.53 13.32 14.38
CA THR A 4 14.40 13.39 13.45
C THR A 4 13.86 12.00 13.12
N ALA A 5 14.75 11.06 12.80
CA ALA A 5 14.41 9.67 12.50
C ALA A 5 13.70 8.98 13.67
N LYS A 6 14.19 9.15 14.90
CA LYS A 6 13.53 8.59 16.10
C LYS A 6 12.14 9.18 16.33
N VAL A 7 11.96 10.49 16.11
CA VAL A 7 10.64 11.12 16.21
C VAL A 7 9.68 10.56 15.16
N MET A 8 10.16 10.27 13.95
CA MET A 8 9.35 9.63 12.91
C MET A 8 8.99 8.19 13.24
N GLU A 9 9.92 7.42 13.81
CA GLU A 9 9.64 6.08 14.34
C GLU A 9 8.58 6.12 15.45
N MET A 10 8.68 7.07 16.38
CA MET A 10 7.63 7.28 17.38
C MET A 10 6.29 7.69 16.75
N ALA A 11 6.30 8.54 15.72
CA ALA A 11 5.09 8.96 15.03
C ALA A 11 4.38 7.78 14.34
N GLY A 12 5.14 6.88 13.70
CA GLY A 12 4.62 5.65 13.12
C GLY A 12 4.01 4.72 14.16
N TYR A 13 4.68 4.56 15.31
CA TYR A 13 4.16 3.76 16.42
C TYR A 13 2.83 4.30 16.94
N CYS A 14 2.73 5.62 17.13
CA CYS A 14 1.49 6.29 17.53
C CYS A 14 0.39 6.17 16.46
N ALA A 15 0.77 6.17 15.18
CA ALA A 15 -0.16 5.94 14.07
C ALA A 15 -0.81 4.56 14.17
N ALA A 16 0.00 3.51 14.34
CA ALA A 16 -0.48 2.14 14.53
C ALA A 16 -1.37 2.01 15.77
N HIS A 17 -1.00 2.64 16.88
CA HIS A 17 -1.85 2.68 18.09
C HIS A 17 -3.22 3.32 17.82
N SER A 18 -3.24 4.39 17.01
CA SER A 18 -4.47 5.11 16.68
C SER A 18 -5.38 4.29 15.78
N ILE A 19 -4.82 3.49 14.87
CA ILE A 19 -5.56 2.56 14.02
C ILE A 19 -6.21 1.46 14.85
N TRP A 20 -5.44 0.87 15.75
CA TRP A 20 -5.98 -0.09 16.71
C TRP A 20 -7.13 0.51 17.52
N SER A 21 -7.07 1.80 17.84
CA SER A 21 -8.15 2.49 18.56
C SER A 21 -9.43 2.73 17.74
N VAL A 22 -9.38 2.66 16.40
CA VAL A 22 -10.55 2.96 15.54
C VAL A 22 -11.05 1.76 14.74
N CYS A 23 -10.37 0.60 14.83
CA CYS A 23 -10.70 -0.57 14.02
C CYS A 23 -12.12 -1.09 14.28
N ASP A 24 -12.60 -0.97 15.52
CA ASP A 24 -13.92 -1.46 15.94
C ASP A 24 -15.05 -0.46 15.62
N GLY A 25 -14.74 0.62 14.89
CA GLY A 25 -15.70 1.67 14.52
C GLY A 25 -15.77 2.83 15.49
N GLU A 26 -15.03 2.77 16.60
CA GLU A 26 -14.93 3.88 17.55
C GLU A 26 -14.28 5.12 16.93
N THR A 27 -14.75 6.29 17.36
CA THR A 27 -14.13 7.56 16.99
C THR A 27 -12.85 7.76 17.80
N LEU A 28 -11.72 8.02 17.14
CA LEU A 28 -10.47 8.33 17.85
C LEU A 28 -10.68 9.48 18.85
N ILE A 29 -10.37 9.24 20.12
CA ILE A 29 -10.09 10.32 21.07
C ILE A 29 -8.73 10.89 20.68
N PRO A 30 -8.62 12.17 20.25
CA PRO A 30 -7.37 12.74 19.80
C PRO A 30 -6.25 12.53 20.82
N LEU A 31 -5.04 12.28 20.36
CA LEU A 31 -3.92 11.98 21.25
C LEU A 31 -2.65 12.72 20.83
N VAL A 32 -1.78 12.97 21.80
CA VAL A 32 -0.44 13.50 21.58
C VAL A 32 0.57 12.45 22.02
N GLY A 33 1.44 12.03 21.10
CA GLY A 33 2.62 11.24 21.38
C GLY A 33 3.83 12.15 21.58
N TYR A 34 4.63 11.89 22.62
CA TYR A 34 5.88 12.58 22.90
C TYR A 34 7.03 11.60 22.88
N LEU A 35 8.16 12.02 22.31
CA LEU A 35 9.43 11.31 22.45
C LEU A 35 10.35 12.12 23.37
N GLY A 36 10.72 11.55 24.51
CA GLY A 36 11.68 12.13 25.44
C GLY A 36 13.12 12.02 24.94
N VAL A 37 14.02 12.83 25.49
CA VAL A 37 15.48 12.72 25.28
C VAL A 37 16.07 11.41 25.81
N ASP A 38 15.33 10.69 26.65
CA ASP A 38 15.61 9.35 27.16
C ASP A 38 15.09 8.23 26.25
N ASP A 39 14.68 8.57 25.02
CA ASP A 39 14.08 7.69 24.02
C ASP A 39 12.76 7.03 24.45
N ARG A 40 12.13 7.50 25.54
CA ARG A 40 10.83 6.97 25.96
C ARG A 40 9.70 7.65 25.19
N CYS A 41 8.82 6.82 24.65
CA CYS A 41 7.54 7.26 24.10
C CYS A 41 6.49 7.36 25.21
N SER A 42 5.73 8.45 25.22
CA SER A 42 4.53 8.58 26.06
C SER A 42 3.37 9.10 25.22
N MET A 43 2.15 8.68 25.54
CA MET A 43 0.94 9.08 24.83
C MET A 43 -0.08 9.66 25.81
N GLU A 44 -0.66 10.79 25.46
CA GLU A 44 -1.72 11.46 26.21
C GLU A 44 -2.98 11.56 25.36
N ARG A 45 -4.07 10.94 25.83
CA ARG A 45 -5.40 11.10 25.20
C ARG A 45 -6.03 12.41 25.67
N LEU A 46 -6.46 13.23 24.72
CA LEU A 46 -7.14 14.50 24.95
C LEU A 46 -8.65 14.24 25.07
N ALA A 47 -9.06 13.61 26.18
CA ALA A 47 -10.44 13.26 26.49
C ALA A 47 -11.30 14.49 26.85
N MET A 48 -11.49 15.37 25.87
CA MET A 48 -12.26 16.60 25.94
C MET A 48 -13.03 16.79 24.62
N GLY A 49 -13.86 17.84 24.54
CA GLY A 49 -14.60 18.14 23.32
C GLY A 49 -13.67 18.32 22.10
N PRO A 50 -14.09 17.94 20.87
CA PRO A 50 -13.21 17.89 19.69
C PRO A 50 -12.44 19.19 19.45
N LEU A 51 -13.11 20.35 19.52
CA LEU A 51 -12.46 21.65 19.32
C LEU A 51 -11.41 21.95 20.41
N ALA A 52 -11.72 21.64 21.67
CA ALA A 52 -10.80 21.84 22.78
C ALA A 52 -9.57 20.91 22.65
N ALA A 53 -9.79 19.67 22.22
CA ALA A 53 -8.71 18.71 21.99
C ALA A 53 -7.77 19.19 20.86
N LEU A 54 -8.31 19.75 19.77
CA LEU A 54 -7.50 20.33 18.70
C LEU A 54 -6.65 21.49 19.20
N VAL A 55 -7.26 22.48 19.86
CA VAL A 55 -6.54 23.65 20.39
C VAL A 55 -5.47 23.23 21.40
N GLN A 56 -5.80 22.31 22.30
CA GLN A 56 -4.86 21.82 23.30
C GLN A 56 -3.72 21.00 22.67
N GLY A 57 -4.02 20.16 21.68
CA GLY A 57 -3.05 19.37 20.94
C GLY A 57 -2.08 20.24 20.15
N GLU A 58 -2.58 21.24 19.44
CA GLU A 58 -1.75 22.19 18.68
C GLU A 58 -0.85 23.02 19.62
N ARG A 59 -1.41 23.49 20.74
CA ARG A 59 -0.62 24.17 21.77
C ARG A 59 0.51 23.27 22.28
N LYS A 60 0.22 22.02 22.59
CA LYS A 60 1.19 21.01 23.05
C LYS A 60 2.30 20.76 22.03
N LEU A 61 1.96 20.69 20.74
CA LEU A 61 2.94 20.55 19.65
C LEU A 61 3.87 21.76 19.51
N LEU A 62 3.37 22.97 19.81
CA LEU A 62 4.13 24.22 19.69
C LEU A 62 4.92 24.56 20.95
N SER A 63 4.64 23.92 22.08
CA SER A 63 5.26 24.18 23.38
C SER A 63 6.14 23.02 23.85
N LEU A 64 6.90 22.40 22.95
CA LEU A 64 7.84 21.34 23.32
C LEU A 64 8.95 21.92 24.22
N ASP A 65 9.25 21.22 25.30
CA ASP A 65 10.31 21.62 26.23
C ASP A 65 11.65 20.90 25.96
N ALA A 66 12.68 21.28 26.71
CA ALA A 66 14.03 20.75 26.54
C ALA A 66 14.18 19.24 26.84
N SER A 67 13.19 18.62 27.48
CA SER A 67 13.17 17.18 27.76
C SER A 67 12.61 16.35 26.60
N GLN A 68 12.13 16.99 25.53
CA GLN A 68 11.47 16.35 24.40
C GLN A 68 12.30 16.45 23.11
N LEU A 69 12.36 15.37 22.34
CA LEU A 69 12.94 15.34 20.99
C LEU A 69 11.94 15.77 19.92
N GLY A 70 10.65 15.49 20.14
CA GLY A 70 9.57 15.79 19.23
C GLY A 70 8.23 15.27 19.73
N ALA A 71 7.18 15.56 18.98
CA ALA A 71 5.84 15.12 19.29
C ALA A 71 4.99 14.92 18.02
N VAL A 72 3.92 14.15 18.15
CA VAL A 72 2.90 13.94 17.13
C VAL A 72 1.52 14.17 17.73
N LEU A 73 0.68 14.98 17.07
CA LEU A 73 -0.75 15.05 17.36
C LEU A 73 -1.50 14.19 16.35
N ILE A 74 -2.33 13.28 16.82
CA ILE A 74 -3.19 12.45 15.98
C ILE A 74 -4.65 12.79 16.26
N LYS A 75 -5.39 13.10 15.20
CA LYS A 75 -6.79 13.53 15.25
C LYS A 75 -7.59 12.91 14.11
N ASN A 76 -8.89 12.75 14.29
CA ASN A 76 -9.79 12.43 13.18
C ASN A 76 -9.89 13.62 12.22
N GLY A 77 -10.02 13.31 10.94
CA GLY A 77 -10.33 14.25 9.90
C GLY A 77 -11.09 13.57 8.76
N ARG A 78 -11.36 14.36 7.71
CA ARG A 78 -11.75 13.84 6.41
C ARG A 78 -10.63 14.12 5.41
N GLN A 79 -10.45 13.20 4.48
CA GLN A 79 -9.46 13.34 3.43
C GLN A 79 -9.73 14.65 2.65
N PRO A 80 -8.71 15.53 2.49
CA PRO A 80 -8.86 16.75 1.73
C PRO A 80 -9.27 16.43 0.28
N SER A 81 -10.22 17.17 -0.28
CA SER A 81 -10.79 16.91 -1.63
C SER A 81 -9.80 16.96 -2.80
N ARG A 82 -8.55 17.39 -2.55
CA ARG A 82 -7.46 17.39 -3.54
C ARG A 82 -6.81 16.02 -3.72
N LEU A 83 -7.15 15.03 -2.89
CA LEU A 83 -6.74 13.64 -3.03
C LEU A 83 -7.95 12.82 -3.52
N ALA A 84 -7.70 11.84 -4.40
CA ALA A 84 -8.66 11.24 -5.35
C ALA A 84 -9.93 10.55 -4.78
N ALA A 85 -10.11 10.51 -3.46
CA ALA A 85 -11.34 10.10 -2.80
C ALA A 85 -11.79 11.20 -1.83
N ALA A 86 -12.50 12.21 -2.34
CA ALA A 86 -13.11 13.21 -1.48
C ALA A 86 -14.12 12.51 -0.54
N ASN A 87 -14.06 12.83 0.75
CA ASN A 87 -14.98 12.41 1.83
C ASN A 87 -14.64 11.14 2.65
N GLN A 88 -13.52 10.47 2.41
CA GLN A 88 -13.09 9.34 3.25
C GLN A 88 -12.64 9.80 4.65
N ASP A 89 -12.94 9.01 5.69
CA ASP A 89 -12.43 9.25 7.04
C ASP A 89 -10.90 9.04 7.09
N CYS A 90 -10.19 9.87 7.83
CA CYS A 90 -8.75 9.73 7.98
C CYS A 90 -8.27 10.11 9.37
N LEU A 91 -7.11 9.59 9.73
CA LEU A 91 -6.33 10.11 10.84
C LEU A 91 -5.32 11.12 10.28
N ILE A 92 -5.27 12.30 10.86
CA ILE A 92 -4.30 13.34 10.52
C ILE A 92 -3.24 13.35 11.62
N LEU A 93 -1.99 13.20 11.20
CA LEU A 93 -0.82 13.15 12.07
C LEU A 93 0.03 14.39 11.82
N ASP A 94 0.04 15.31 12.79
CA ASP A 94 0.89 16.50 12.76
C ASP A 94 2.16 16.23 13.57
N VAL A 95 3.31 16.13 12.90
CA VAL A 95 4.61 15.86 13.53
C VAL A 95 5.41 17.15 13.71
N ARG A 96 6.04 17.31 14.87
CA ARG A 96 6.96 18.42 15.19
C ARG A 96 8.25 17.92 15.83
N PHE A 97 9.33 18.65 15.59
CA PHE A 97 10.67 18.32 16.06
C PHE A 97 11.20 19.44 16.96
N ALA A 98 11.58 19.13 18.20
CA ALA A 98 12.01 20.15 19.16
C ALA A 98 13.31 20.84 18.72
N HIS A 99 14.24 20.09 18.13
CA HIS A 99 15.53 20.60 17.65
C HIS A 99 15.45 21.37 16.32
N ALA A 100 14.31 21.31 15.63
CA ALA A 100 14.10 21.99 14.36
C ALA A 100 12.65 22.51 14.26
N PRO A 101 12.28 23.57 15.03
CA PRO A 101 10.89 24.04 15.13
C PRO A 101 10.27 24.51 13.80
N GLN A 102 11.09 24.90 12.83
CA GLN A 102 10.68 25.26 11.47
C GLN A 102 10.33 24.04 10.60
N CYS A 103 10.73 22.84 11.02
CA CYS A 103 10.50 21.61 10.30
C CYS A 103 9.21 20.94 10.79
N ARG A 104 8.38 20.48 9.86
CA ARG A 104 7.17 19.72 10.16
C ARG A 104 6.80 18.77 9.03
N LEU A 105 6.13 17.69 9.41
CA LEU A 105 5.50 16.74 8.49
C LEU A 105 4.05 16.54 8.91
N GLN A 106 3.16 16.41 7.93
CA GLN A 106 1.79 15.99 8.15
C GLN A 106 1.51 14.75 7.30
N TYR A 107 1.10 13.67 7.95
CA TYR A 107 0.56 12.49 7.27
C TYR A 107 -0.96 12.47 7.40
N VAL A 108 -1.60 12.05 6.33
CA VAL A 108 -3.00 11.65 6.31
C VAL A 108 -3.03 10.14 6.17
N LEU A 109 -3.80 9.49 7.04
CA LEU A 109 -3.93 8.06 7.11
C LEU A 109 -5.38 7.66 6.85
N PRO A 110 -5.74 7.41 5.58
CA PRO A 110 -7.12 7.11 5.24
C PRO A 110 -7.50 5.75 5.77
N TYR A 111 -8.72 5.65 6.28
CA TYR A 111 -9.30 4.40 6.72
C TYR A 111 -10.78 4.37 6.39
N ARG A 112 -11.37 3.18 6.46
CA ARG A 112 -12.81 2.96 6.40
C ARG A 112 -13.23 2.46 7.76
N SER A 113 -14.18 3.14 8.41
CA SER A 113 -14.66 2.78 9.74
C SER A 113 -15.16 1.34 9.82
N GLY A 114 -15.01 0.69 10.98
CA GLY A 114 -15.55 -0.64 11.24
C GLY A 114 -17.08 -0.71 11.16
N HIS A 115 -17.77 0.42 11.24
CA HIS A 115 -19.22 0.51 11.03
C HIS A 115 -19.65 0.55 9.56
N HIS A 116 -18.70 0.60 8.62
CA HIS A 116 -19.01 0.55 7.20
C HIS A 116 -19.48 -0.85 6.79
N GLU A 117 -20.40 -0.94 5.82
CA GLU A 117 -20.98 -2.22 5.35
C GLU A 117 -19.92 -3.20 4.83
N LEU A 118 -18.90 -2.68 4.13
CA LEU A 118 -17.72 -3.41 3.66
C LEU A 118 -16.63 -3.65 4.75
N GLY A 119 -16.96 -3.43 6.02
CA GLY A 119 -16.03 -3.58 7.15
C GLY A 119 -14.88 -2.58 7.20
N PHE A 120 -14.00 -2.76 8.18
CA PHE A 120 -12.83 -1.92 8.40
C PHE A 120 -11.75 -2.12 7.34
N ALA A 121 -11.14 -1.02 6.89
CA ALA A 121 -9.97 -1.03 6.02
C ALA A 121 -9.01 0.12 6.35
N VAL A 122 -7.72 -0.10 6.14
CA VAL A 122 -6.70 0.94 6.19
C VAL A 122 -6.00 1.08 4.85
N HIS A 123 -5.51 2.27 4.56
CA HIS A 123 -4.88 2.58 3.28
C HIS A 123 -3.52 3.22 3.48
N ASN A 124 -2.76 3.33 2.39
CA ASN A 124 -1.44 3.95 2.44
C ASN A 124 -1.48 5.35 3.09
N PRO A 125 -0.58 5.63 4.05
CA PRO A 125 -0.37 6.99 4.52
C PRO A 125 0.06 7.88 3.36
N VAL A 126 -0.50 9.08 3.30
CA VAL A 126 -0.18 10.10 2.30
C VAL A 126 0.43 11.29 3.02
N LEU A 127 1.60 11.74 2.57
CA LEU A 127 2.18 12.99 3.06
C LEU A 127 1.38 14.17 2.48
N SER A 128 0.69 14.93 3.33
CA SER A 128 -0.18 16.04 2.92
C SER A 128 0.49 17.41 3.03
N ASP A 129 1.41 17.57 3.98
CA ASP A 129 2.19 18.79 4.16
C ASP A 129 3.63 18.43 4.60
N CYS A 130 4.59 19.19 4.09
CA CYS A 130 5.99 19.06 4.45
C CYS A 130 6.62 20.45 4.43
N GLN A 131 7.33 20.78 5.51
CA GLN A 131 8.08 22.02 5.62
C GLN A 131 9.46 21.76 6.20
N GLY A 132 10.48 22.35 5.58
CA GLY A 132 11.85 22.29 6.08
C GLY A 132 12.61 20.98 5.80
N PHE A 133 12.09 20.13 4.92
CA PHE A 133 12.79 18.94 4.40
C PHE A 133 12.73 18.93 2.87
N ASP A 134 13.78 18.38 2.25
CA ASP A 134 13.77 18.03 0.83
C ASP A 134 13.18 16.64 0.58
N ALA A 135 13.03 16.25 -0.68
CA ALA A 135 12.38 14.99 -1.07
C ALA A 135 13.17 13.74 -0.60
N GLU A 136 14.49 13.77 -0.66
CA GLU A 136 15.35 12.64 -0.25
C GLU A 136 15.26 12.43 1.27
N GLN A 137 15.28 13.52 2.04
CA GLN A 137 15.08 13.48 3.48
C GLN A 137 13.70 12.93 3.84
N VAL A 138 12.66 13.33 3.12
CA VAL A 138 11.28 12.84 3.34
C VAL A 138 11.18 11.33 3.07
N GLU A 139 11.83 10.83 2.03
CA GLU A 139 11.87 9.40 1.71
C GLU A 139 12.49 8.60 2.87
N ILE A 140 13.68 9.00 3.32
CA ILE A 140 14.36 8.38 4.46
C ILE A 140 13.50 8.45 5.73
N LEU A 141 12.91 9.61 6.03
CA LEU A 141 12.06 9.79 7.20
C LEU A 141 10.78 8.95 7.14
N SER A 142 10.27 8.68 5.94
CA SER A 142 9.12 7.79 5.73
C SER A 142 9.47 6.34 6.06
N GLU A 143 10.68 5.87 5.77
CA GLU A 143 11.13 4.53 6.18
C GLU A 143 11.09 4.36 7.71
N PHE A 144 11.57 5.36 8.46
CA PHE A 144 11.49 5.36 9.92
C PHE A 144 10.06 5.39 10.43
N PHE A 145 9.18 6.15 9.77
CA PHE A 145 7.75 6.11 10.08
C PHE A 145 7.17 4.70 9.94
N PHE A 146 7.40 4.03 8.81
CA PHE A 146 6.89 2.68 8.59
C PHE A 146 7.51 1.65 9.54
N LYS A 147 8.80 1.80 9.89
CA LYS A 147 9.45 0.99 10.93
C LYS A 147 8.72 1.14 12.27
N GLY A 148 8.37 2.36 12.65
CA GLY A 148 7.61 2.64 13.86
C GLY A 148 6.21 2.03 13.86
N LEU A 149 5.51 2.13 12.72
CA LEU A 149 4.20 1.53 12.52
C LEU A 149 4.26 0.01 12.70
N ALA A 150 5.26 -0.64 12.10
CA ALA A 150 5.47 -2.07 12.22
C ALA A 150 5.82 -2.52 13.66
N ALA A 151 6.46 -1.65 14.45
CA ALA A 151 6.89 -1.96 15.82
C ALA A 151 5.74 -2.01 16.85
N HIS A 152 4.56 -1.47 16.54
CA HIS A 152 3.39 -1.60 17.40
C HIS A 152 2.64 -2.91 17.07
N GLU A 153 2.83 -3.94 17.88
CA GLU A 153 2.34 -5.31 17.60
C GLU A 153 0.85 -5.39 17.19
N GLN A 154 -0.07 -4.85 18.00
CA GLN A 154 -1.51 -4.94 17.72
C GLN A 154 -1.93 -4.10 16.51
N GLY A 155 -1.53 -2.83 16.47
CA GLY A 155 -1.82 -1.93 15.37
C GLY A 155 -1.24 -2.39 14.04
N SER A 156 -0.03 -2.97 14.06
CA SER A 156 0.61 -3.57 12.88
C SER A 156 -0.17 -4.80 12.41
N ALA A 157 -0.58 -5.70 13.31
CA ALA A 157 -1.37 -6.87 12.93
C ALA A 157 -2.71 -6.47 12.27
N ILE A 158 -3.39 -5.47 12.82
CA ILE A 158 -4.62 -4.90 12.24
C ILE A 158 -4.34 -4.27 10.90
N TRP A 159 -3.25 -3.48 10.78
CA TRP A 159 -2.86 -2.88 9.53
C TRP A 159 -2.71 -3.91 8.42
N HIS A 160 -1.89 -4.94 8.64
CA HIS A 160 -1.64 -5.97 7.64
C HIS A 160 -2.90 -6.74 7.26
N SER A 161 -3.79 -7.01 8.23
CA SER A 161 -5.02 -7.76 8.00
C SER A 161 -6.09 -6.96 7.24
N HIS A 162 -6.07 -5.63 7.39
CA HIS A 162 -7.10 -4.73 6.83
C HIS A 162 -6.57 -3.78 5.77
N TYR A 163 -5.31 -3.93 5.36
CA TYR A 163 -4.70 -3.08 4.35
C TYR A 163 -5.35 -3.30 2.99
N GLN A 164 -5.85 -2.21 2.41
CA GLN A 164 -6.38 -2.15 1.06
C GLN A 164 -5.67 -1.03 0.30
N SER A 165 -5.24 -1.30 -0.92
CA SER A 165 -4.64 -0.24 -1.72
C SER A 165 -5.71 0.81 -2.01
N GLN A 166 -5.38 2.11 -1.97
CA GLN A 166 -6.32 3.17 -2.41
C GLN A 166 -6.76 2.95 -3.87
N LEU A 167 -5.92 2.26 -4.63
CA LEU A 167 -6.17 1.83 -5.99
C LEU A 167 -7.34 0.83 -6.09
N ASP A 168 -7.59 0.03 -5.04
CA ASP A 168 -8.69 -0.92 -4.96
C ASP A 168 -10.04 -0.17 -4.83
N GLN A 169 -10.09 0.93 -4.08
CA GLN A 169 -11.29 1.78 -3.97
C GLN A 169 -11.63 2.53 -5.26
N GLN A 170 -10.63 2.92 -6.04
CA GLN A 170 -10.86 3.70 -7.27
C GLN A 170 -11.51 2.86 -8.39
N TYR A 171 -11.49 1.52 -8.30
CA TYR A 171 -12.29 0.63 -9.16
C TYR A 171 -13.62 0.22 -8.52
N ASP A 172 -13.71 0.21 -7.18
CA ASP A 172 -14.96 -0.03 -6.46
C ASP A 172 -15.92 1.17 -6.49
N GLN A 173 -15.45 2.39 -6.78
CA GLN A 173 -16.34 3.55 -6.97
C GLN A 173 -17.35 3.39 -8.13
N ALA A 174 -17.10 2.46 -9.05
CA ALA A 174 -18.05 2.08 -10.11
C ALA A 174 -18.71 0.71 -9.89
N GLY A 175 -18.36 -0.02 -8.82
CA GLY A 175 -18.85 -1.38 -8.55
C GLY A 175 -18.48 -2.39 -9.64
N GLN A 176 -17.39 -2.15 -10.38
CA GLN A 176 -17.07 -2.91 -11.60
C GLN A 176 -16.51 -4.31 -11.30
N PHE A 177 -15.89 -4.51 -10.14
CA PHE A 177 -15.35 -5.80 -9.73
C PHE A 177 -15.65 -6.01 -8.25
N THR A 178 -15.97 -7.24 -7.88
CA THR A 178 -16.03 -7.65 -6.47
C THR A 178 -14.61 -7.69 -5.85
N LEU A 179 -14.54 -7.69 -4.52
CA LEU A 179 -13.26 -7.81 -3.81
C LEU A 179 -12.52 -9.10 -4.16
N GLU A 180 -13.25 -10.22 -4.29
CA GLU A 180 -12.69 -11.52 -4.67
C GLU A 180 -12.11 -11.49 -6.08
N GLU A 181 -12.85 -10.88 -7.03
CA GLU A 181 -12.36 -10.68 -8.39
C GLU A 181 -11.11 -9.80 -8.38
N LEU A 182 -11.09 -8.65 -7.69
CA LEU A 182 -9.91 -7.80 -7.60
C LEU A 182 -8.69 -8.53 -7.03
N GLN A 183 -8.87 -9.36 -6.01
CA GLN A 183 -7.79 -10.20 -5.48
C GLN A 183 -7.28 -11.19 -6.52
N LEU A 184 -8.18 -11.79 -7.30
CA LEU A 184 -7.83 -12.68 -8.40
C LEU A 184 -7.05 -11.93 -9.49
N LEU A 185 -7.50 -10.73 -9.89
CA LEU A 185 -6.85 -9.90 -10.89
C LEU A 185 -5.43 -9.49 -10.46
N ARG A 186 -5.25 -9.15 -9.18
CA ARG A 186 -3.93 -8.82 -8.61
C ARG A 186 -2.95 -9.97 -8.72
N ARG A 187 -3.40 -11.22 -8.78
CA ARG A 187 -2.51 -12.38 -8.95
C ARG A 187 -2.04 -12.57 -10.39
N ALA A 188 -2.68 -11.94 -11.39
CA ALA A 188 -2.37 -12.17 -12.80
C ALA A 188 -0.89 -11.98 -13.17
N PRO A 189 -0.21 -10.88 -12.76
CA PRO A 189 1.22 -10.71 -13.06
C PRO A 189 2.11 -11.77 -12.41
N LEU A 190 1.72 -12.26 -11.23
CA LEU A 190 2.45 -13.31 -10.51
C LEU A 190 2.24 -14.68 -11.16
N LEU A 191 1.03 -14.97 -11.64
CA LEU A 191 0.72 -16.20 -12.37
C LEU A 191 1.47 -16.25 -13.71
N VAL A 192 1.57 -15.11 -14.41
CA VAL A 192 2.43 -14.95 -15.59
C VAL A 192 3.88 -15.26 -15.25
N TYR A 193 4.39 -14.69 -14.15
CA TYR A 193 5.74 -14.97 -13.66
C TYR A 193 5.96 -16.46 -13.37
N LEU A 194 5.04 -17.12 -12.66
CA LEU A 194 5.15 -18.55 -12.35
C LEU A 194 5.11 -19.43 -13.61
N LEU A 195 4.29 -19.10 -14.60
CA LEU A 195 4.24 -19.86 -15.85
C LEU A 195 5.53 -19.74 -16.65
N VAL A 196 6.14 -18.54 -16.68
CA VAL A 196 7.34 -18.28 -17.47
C VAL A 196 8.59 -18.77 -16.75
N LEU A 197 8.75 -18.46 -15.46
CA LEU A 197 9.98 -18.67 -14.69
C LEU A 197 9.89 -19.80 -13.66
N GLY A 198 8.69 -20.16 -13.19
CA GLY A 198 8.48 -21.20 -12.16
C GLY A 198 8.75 -22.64 -12.61
N ALA A 199 9.21 -22.86 -13.85
CA ALA A 199 9.67 -24.17 -14.32
C ALA A 199 11.08 -24.53 -13.79
N GLU A 200 11.84 -23.55 -13.27
CA GLU A 200 13.13 -23.78 -12.64
C GLU A 200 12.95 -23.91 -11.12
N ALA A 201 13.43 -25.02 -10.54
CA ALA A 201 13.15 -25.45 -9.16
C ALA A 201 13.77 -24.55 -8.05
N ALA A 202 14.31 -23.39 -8.40
CA ALA A 202 14.79 -22.40 -7.44
C ALA A 202 14.38 -21.01 -7.93
N LEU A 203 13.43 -20.40 -7.23
CA LEU A 203 13.21 -18.97 -7.31
C LEU A 203 14.44 -18.29 -6.71
N VAL A 204 15.36 -17.89 -7.57
CA VAL A 204 16.58 -17.18 -7.16
C VAL A 204 16.24 -15.71 -6.99
N ASP A 205 16.82 -15.04 -5.99
CA ASP A 205 16.64 -13.60 -5.72
C ASP A 205 16.71 -12.73 -6.98
N ALA A 206 17.57 -13.08 -7.94
CA ALA A 206 17.70 -12.41 -9.23
C ALA A 206 16.41 -12.40 -10.07
N GLN A 207 15.61 -13.47 -10.04
CA GLN A 207 14.35 -13.55 -10.77
C GLN A 207 13.27 -12.67 -10.10
N VAL A 208 13.25 -12.63 -8.77
CA VAL A 208 12.34 -11.74 -8.01
C VAL A 208 12.71 -10.27 -8.25
N GLN A 209 14.01 -9.94 -8.25
CA GLN A 209 14.49 -8.60 -8.59
C GLN A 209 14.12 -8.20 -10.02
N ARG A 210 14.24 -9.14 -10.98
CA ARG A 210 13.82 -8.89 -12.36
C ARG A 210 12.32 -8.63 -12.48
N LEU A 211 11.50 -9.44 -11.81
CA LEU A 211 10.06 -9.21 -11.79
C LEU A 211 9.76 -7.84 -11.16
N SER A 212 10.38 -7.52 -10.03
CA SER A 212 10.23 -6.22 -9.37
C SER A 212 10.57 -5.05 -10.30
N ALA A 213 11.67 -5.15 -11.06
CA ALA A 213 12.06 -4.13 -12.04
C ALA A 213 11.05 -3.98 -13.19
N LEU A 214 10.52 -5.09 -13.72
CA LEU A 214 9.50 -5.06 -14.78
C LEU A 214 8.17 -4.50 -14.27
N LEU A 215 7.80 -4.86 -13.04
CA LEU A 215 6.63 -4.34 -12.36
C LEU A 215 6.77 -2.83 -12.07
N ALA A 216 7.94 -2.37 -11.64
CA ALA A 216 8.22 -0.93 -11.49
C ALA A 216 8.13 -0.19 -12.84
N ALA A 217 8.47 -0.86 -13.94
CA ALA A 217 8.34 -0.34 -15.30
C ALA A 217 6.93 -0.48 -15.89
N ALA A 218 5.93 -0.98 -15.14
CA ALA A 218 4.62 -1.37 -15.70
C ALA A 218 3.81 -0.25 -16.37
N GLY A 219 4.20 1.02 -16.20
CA GLY A 219 3.68 2.13 -17.01
C GLY A 219 4.00 2.01 -18.51
N SER A 220 4.99 1.19 -18.89
CA SER A 220 5.38 0.92 -20.28
C SER A 220 4.34 0.11 -21.05
N TYR A 221 3.54 -0.72 -20.37
CA TYR A 221 2.55 -1.62 -20.99
C TYR A 221 1.25 -0.91 -21.42
N ARG A 222 1.15 0.42 -21.21
CA ARG A 222 0.02 1.27 -21.64
C ARG A 222 -1.38 0.74 -21.27
N ASN A 223 -1.48 -0.03 -20.19
CA ASN A 223 -2.75 -0.53 -19.68
C ASN A 223 -2.99 0.00 -18.26
N PRO A 224 -3.98 0.90 -18.06
CA PRO A 224 -4.24 1.52 -16.75
C PRO A 224 -4.60 0.52 -15.64
N LEU A 225 -5.24 -0.60 -15.98
CA LEU A 225 -5.59 -1.65 -15.02
C LEU A 225 -4.35 -2.41 -14.57
N LEU A 226 -3.49 -2.83 -15.49
CA LEU A 226 -2.24 -3.51 -15.16
C LEU A 226 -1.33 -2.59 -14.33
N THR A 227 -1.08 -1.36 -14.76
CA THR A 227 -0.27 -0.39 -14.00
C THR A 227 -0.79 -0.22 -12.58
N ARG A 228 -2.12 -0.22 -12.40
CA ARG A 228 -2.76 -0.10 -11.10
C ARG A 228 -2.59 -1.36 -10.23
N LEU A 229 -2.88 -2.54 -10.78
CA LEU A 229 -2.72 -3.81 -10.06
C LEU A 229 -1.27 -4.00 -9.59
N VAL A 230 -0.32 -3.64 -10.45
CA VAL A 230 1.11 -3.75 -10.16
C VAL A 230 1.58 -2.79 -9.05
N GLY A 231 1.06 -1.57 -9.00
CA GLY A 231 1.38 -0.63 -7.90
C GLY A 231 1.04 -1.18 -6.52
N SER A 232 -0.04 -1.98 -6.41
CA SER A 232 -0.42 -2.66 -5.16
C SER A 232 0.48 -3.85 -4.81
N LEU A 233 1.07 -4.52 -5.80
CA LEU A 233 1.90 -5.71 -5.62
C LEU A 233 3.33 -5.36 -5.20
N ALA A 234 3.86 -4.22 -5.66
CA ALA A 234 5.26 -3.86 -5.48
C ALA A 234 5.71 -3.83 -4.00
N HIS A 235 4.80 -3.52 -3.07
CA HIS A 235 5.10 -3.37 -1.65
C HIS A 235 5.24 -4.71 -0.90
N ASP A 236 4.69 -5.81 -1.43
CA ASP A 236 4.63 -7.12 -0.74
C ASP A 236 5.02 -8.29 -1.66
N LEU A 237 5.70 -8.00 -2.77
CA LEU A 237 6.01 -8.97 -3.81
C LEU A 237 6.72 -10.25 -3.29
N PRO A 238 7.74 -10.19 -2.40
CA PRO A 238 8.40 -11.39 -1.91
C PRO A 238 7.46 -12.32 -1.13
N THR A 239 6.60 -11.76 -0.27
CA THR A 239 5.61 -12.52 0.51
C THR A 239 4.60 -13.19 -0.39
N GLN A 240 4.09 -12.46 -1.39
CA GLN A 240 3.10 -12.97 -2.33
C GLN A 240 3.66 -14.13 -3.16
N ILE A 241 4.90 -14.00 -3.66
CA ILE A 241 5.58 -15.08 -4.39
C ILE A 241 5.77 -16.29 -3.47
N ALA A 242 6.25 -16.10 -2.24
CA ALA A 242 6.45 -17.20 -1.29
C ALA A 242 5.13 -17.95 -1.00
N ALA A 243 4.02 -17.24 -0.85
CA ALA A 243 2.71 -17.85 -0.65
C ALA A 243 2.28 -18.73 -1.84
N MET A 244 2.52 -18.28 -3.08
CA MET A 244 2.16 -19.04 -4.27
C MET A 244 3.05 -20.28 -4.50
N VAL A 245 4.27 -20.29 -3.96
CA VAL A 245 5.16 -21.46 -4.00
C VAL A 245 4.68 -22.56 -3.07
N VAL A 246 4.19 -22.19 -1.88
CA VAL A 246 3.71 -23.12 -0.86
C VAL A 246 2.36 -23.74 -1.27
N ALA A 247 1.52 -22.97 -1.95
CA ALA A 247 0.23 -23.41 -2.49
C ALA A 247 0.23 -23.33 -4.02
N PRO A 248 0.92 -24.27 -4.71
CA PRO A 248 1.03 -24.25 -6.16
C PRO A 248 -0.36 -24.36 -6.78
N THR A 249 -0.71 -23.37 -7.59
CA THR A 249 -1.94 -23.31 -8.35
C THR A 249 -1.70 -23.73 -9.79
N GLU A 250 -2.74 -24.24 -10.46
CA GLU A 250 -2.70 -24.40 -11.91
C GLU A 250 -2.78 -23.02 -12.57
N ALA A 251 -1.63 -22.34 -12.72
CA ALA A 251 -1.59 -20.95 -13.15
C ALA A 251 -2.30 -20.70 -14.50
N SER A 252 -2.29 -21.67 -15.42
CA SER A 252 -3.05 -21.59 -16.68
C SER A 252 -4.57 -21.72 -16.49
N ALA A 253 -5.05 -22.47 -15.49
CA ALA A 253 -6.47 -22.53 -15.17
C ALA A 253 -6.92 -21.22 -14.52
N GLU A 254 -6.14 -20.69 -13.58
CA GLU A 254 -6.45 -19.44 -12.88
C GLU A 254 -6.44 -18.23 -13.83
N LEU A 255 -5.48 -18.16 -14.76
CA LEU A 255 -5.46 -17.10 -15.79
C LEU A 255 -6.66 -17.15 -16.74
N ARG A 256 -7.25 -18.33 -16.99
CA ARG A 256 -8.51 -18.44 -17.75
C ARG A 256 -9.70 -17.89 -16.97
N VAL A 257 -9.76 -18.14 -15.67
CA VAL A 257 -10.80 -17.53 -14.80
C VAL A 257 -10.64 -16.02 -14.77
N ILE A 258 -9.41 -15.52 -14.62
CA ILE A 258 -9.08 -14.10 -14.69
C ILE A 258 -9.53 -13.50 -16.03
N HIS A 259 -9.28 -14.17 -17.15
CA HIS A 259 -9.75 -13.73 -18.47
C HIS A 259 -11.29 -13.63 -18.54
N GLN A 260 -12.02 -14.61 -18.01
CA GLN A 260 -13.48 -14.59 -17.94
C GLN A 260 -14.01 -13.42 -17.09
N VAL A 261 -13.34 -13.10 -15.99
CA VAL A 261 -13.68 -11.94 -15.14
C VAL A 261 -13.55 -10.64 -15.94
N PHE A 262 -12.50 -10.48 -16.76
CA PHE A 262 -12.37 -9.29 -17.60
C PHE A 262 -13.41 -9.20 -18.71
N GLU A 263 -13.70 -10.31 -19.40
CA GLU A 263 -14.74 -10.33 -20.44
C GLU A 263 -16.14 -10.01 -19.88
N ALA A 264 -16.40 -10.38 -18.63
CA ALA A 264 -17.67 -10.09 -17.97
C ALA A 264 -17.84 -8.61 -17.60
N HIS A 265 -16.74 -7.92 -17.25
CA HIS A 265 -16.80 -6.59 -16.61
C HIS A 265 -16.22 -5.44 -17.44
N LEU A 266 -15.45 -5.73 -18.49
CA LEU A 266 -14.79 -4.72 -19.33
C LEU A 266 -15.29 -4.76 -20.78
N PRO A 267 -15.31 -3.61 -21.48
CA PRO A 267 -15.45 -3.59 -22.94
C PRO A 267 -14.40 -4.49 -23.60
N GLU A 268 -14.77 -5.13 -24.71
CA GLU A 268 -13.90 -6.07 -25.44
C GLU A 268 -12.50 -5.48 -25.72
N ALA A 269 -12.43 -4.21 -26.15
CA ALA A 269 -11.17 -3.52 -26.41
C ALA A 269 -10.28 -3.38 -25.17
N GLU A 270 -10.86 -3.16 -23.99
CA GLU A 270 -10.12 -3.05 -22.73
C GLU A 270 -9.66 -4.42 -22.22
N SER A 271 -10.51 -5.45 -22.35
CA SER A 271 -10.16 -6.84 -22.05
C SER A 271 -8.99 -7.31 -22.92
N GLN A 272 -9.06 -7.07 -24.23
CA GLN A 272 -7.97 -7.37 -25.16
C GLN A 272 -6.69 -6.60 -24.84
N ALA A 273 -6.79 -5.30 -24.52
CA ALA A 273 -5.63 -4.50 -24.13
C ALA A 273 -4.97 -5.01 -22.84
N PHE A 274 -5.76 -5.52 -21.89
CA PHE A 274 -5.23 -6.11 -20.66
C PHE A 274 -4.52 -7.45 -20.94
N ALA A 275 -5.14 -8.32 -21.73
CA ALA A 275 -4.54 -9.59 -22.15
C ALA A 275 -3.22 -9.39 -22.92
N GLN A 276 -3.17 -8.39 -23.81
CA GLN A 276 -1.94 -8.00 -24.51
C GLN A 276 -0.86 -7.47 -23.57
N ALA A 277 -1.23 -6.70 -22.56
CA ALA A 277 -0.28 -6.18 -21.57
C ALA A 277 0.34 -7.31 -20.72
N LEU A 278 -0.46 -8.30 -20.31
CA LEU A 278 0.04 -9.51 -19.64
C LEU A 278 0.97 -10.33 -20.54
N LEU A 279 0.66 -10.44 -21.83
CA LEU A 279 1.50 -11.14 -22.79
C LEU A 279 2.84 -10.42 -22.99
N ALA A 280 2.84 -9.09 -23.11
CA ALA A 280 4.05 -8.29 -23.20
C ALA A 280 4.95 -8.46 -21.96
N LEU A 281 4.35 -8.45 -20.76
CA LEU A 281 5.06 -8.77 -19.52
C LEU A 281 5.72 -10.16 -19.57
N ALA A 282 5.01 -11.17 -20.10
CA ALA A 282 5.55 -12.52 -20.25
C ALA A 282 6.71 -12.59 -21.25
N GLU A 283 6.61 -11.87 -22.36
CA GLU A 283 7.65 -11.76 -23.39
C GLU A 283 8.92 -11.10 -22.81
N ASP A 284 8.77 -10.03 -22.02
CA ASP A 284 9.87 -9.36 -21.33
C ASP A 284 10.52 -10.25 -20.26
N LEU A 285 9.73 -11.03 -19.53
CA LEU A 285 10.23 -12.03 -18.58
C LEU A 285 11.01 -13.15 -19.31
N ALA A 286 10.57 -13.53 -20.51
CA ALA A 286 11.20 -14.56 -21.33
C ALA A 286 12.43 -14.05 -22.11
N ALA A 287 12.76 -12.75 -22.11
CA ALA A 287 13.79 -12.15 -22.97
C ALA A 287 15.24 -12.69 -22.81
N SER A 288 15.51 -13.60 -21.88
CA SER A 288 16.80 -14.26 -21.66
C SER A 288 16.68 -15.79 -21.83
N ILE A 289 16.57 -16.24 -23.08
CA ILE A 289 15.79 -17.43 -23.45
C ILE A 289 16.46 -18.78 -23.17
N ASN A 290 15.69 -19.68 -22.55
CA ASN A 290 15.69 -21.13 -22.85
C ASN A 290 14.39 -21.53 -23.61
N PRO A 291 14.36 -22.63 -24.40
CA PRO A 291 13.17 -23.04 -25.17
C PRO A 291 11.91 -23.32 -24.33
N ALA A 292 12.06 -23.65 -23.04
CA ALA A 292 10.94 -23.93 -22.15
C ALA A 292 10.12 -22.66 -21.84
N GLN A 293 10.79 -21.52 -21.66
CA GLN A 293 10.15 -20.22 -21.44
C GLN A 293 9.35 -19.76 -22.67
N GLN A 294 9.87 -19.96 -23.88
CA GLN A 294 9.13 -19.67 -25.12
C GLN A 294 7.86 -20.52 -25.24
N ALA A 295 7.94 -21.80 -24.88
CA ALA A 295 6.78 -22.68 -24.87
C ALA A 295 5.74 -22.21 -23.83
N ALA A 296 6.17 -21.69 -22.67
CA ALA A 296 5.28 -21.13 -21.67
C ALA A 296 4.53 -19.87 -22.17
N VAL A 297 5.22 -18.95 -22.85
CA VAL A 297 4.58 -17.76 -23.46
C VAL A 297 3.52 -18.17 -24.50
N ARG A 298 3.79 -19.22 -25.30
CA ARG A 298 2.78 -19.75 -26.25
C ARG A 298 1.55 -20.31 -25.53
N ARG A 299 1.72 -21.04 -24.42
CA ARG A 299 0.59 -21.53 -23.60
C ARG A 299 -0.20 -20.39 -22.95
N LEU A 300 0.50 -19.34 -22.51
CA LEU A 300 -0.12 -18.15 -21.94
C LEU A 300 -1.01 -17.45 -22.97
N ARG A 301 -0.53 -17.31 -24.21
CA ARG A 301 -1.28 -16.70 -25.31
C ARG A 301 -2.65 -17.36 -25.52
N VAL A 302 -2.70 -18.70 -25.45
CA VAL A 302 -3.97 -19.47 -25.50
C VAL A 302 -4.84 -19.23 -24.26
N SER A 303 -4.23 -19.20 -23.08
CA SER A 303 -4.96 -19.03 -21.80
C SER A 303 -5.59 -17.63 -21.67
N LEU A 304 -5.03 -16.63 -22.34
CA LEU A 304 -5.51 -15.25 -22.38
C LEU A 304 -6.38 -14.93 -23.62
N GLY A 305 -6.71 -15.92 -24.46
CA GLY A 305 -7.52 -15.70 -25.66
C GLY A 305 -6.87 -14.83 -26.75
N VAL A 306 -5.56 -14.58 -26.70
CA VAL A 306 -4.85 -13.69 -27.63
C VAL A 306 -4.41 -14.46 -28.89
N GLY A 307 -5.37 -14.80 -29.75
CA GLY A 307 -5.13 -15.37 -31.09
C GLY A 307 -5.10 -16.90 -31.17
N GLU A 308 -5.36 -17.44 -32.37
CA GLU A 308 -5.29 -18.87 -32.67
C GLU A 308 -3.85 -19.35 -32.88
N LEU A 309 -3.56 -20.58 -32.45
CA LEU A 309 -2.31 -21.28 -32.72
C LEU A 309 -2.20 -21.54 -34.23
N CYS A 310 -1.46 -20.70 -34.97
CA CYS A 310 -0.85 -21.17 -36.21
C CYS A 310 0.25 -22.18 -35.82
N VAL A 311 -0.09 -23.46 -35.92
CA VAL A 311 0.81 -24.62 -35.75
C VAL A 311 1.78 -24.69 -36.92
#